data_AF-A0A4Q6AYW5-F1
#
_entry.id   AF-A0A4Q6AYW5-F1
#
_cell.length_a   1.000
_cell.length_b   1.000
_cell.length_c   1.000
_cell.angle_alpha   90.00
_cell.angle_beta   90.00
_cell.angle_gamma   90.00
#
_symmetry.space_group_name_H-M   'P 1'
#
loop_
_entity.id
_entity.type
_entity.pdbx_description
1 polymer ?
#
loop_
_entity_poly.entity_id
_entity_poly.type
_entity_poly.pdbx_seq_one_letter_code
_entity_poly.pdbx_strand_id
1 'polypeptide(L)'
;PTGMSLQEAIQRVDESTPVPPLYYMINCAHPAHFKEQLENGRAASWTRRIKGLRANASCKSHAELDESTELDRGNPQELALFHRQIKDAFPHINVIGGCCGTDEEHILAIATEVKAAVN
;
A
#
# COMPACT_ATOMS: atom_id res chain seq x y z
N PRO A 1 8.88 12.12 -8.11
CA PRO A 1 8.75 10.72 -8.61
C PRO A 1 9.12 10.63 -10.11
N THR A 2 9.64 9.49 -10.58
CA THR A 2 10.07 9.30 -11.98
C THR A 2 8.92 8.98 -12.95
N GLY A 3 7.71 8.72 -12.45
CA GLY A 3 6.54 8.35 -13.25
C GLY A 3 6.48 6.86 -13.64
N MET A 4 7.47 6.06 -13.22
CA MET A 4 7.53 4.61 -13.49
C MET A 4 6.37 3.87 -12.80
N SER A 5 5.77 2.91 -13.51
CA SER A 5 4.74 2.03 -12.95
C SER A 5 5.30 1.03 -11.94
N LEU A 6 4.46 0.51 -11.04
CA LEU A 6 4.87 -0.56 -10.12
C LEU A 6 5.35 -1.81 -10.87
N GLN A 7 4.71 -2.13 -12.00
CA GLN A 7 5.09 -3.25 -12.85
C GLN A 7 6.51 -3.06 -13.41
N GLU A 8 6.78 -1.92 -14.05
CA GLU A 8 8.11 -1.62 -14.61
C GLU A 8 9.18 -1.60 -13.52
N ALA A 9 8.87 -1.05 -12.34
CA ALA A 9 9.80 -1.03 -11.22
C ALA A 9 10.18 -2.44 -10.75
N ILE A 10 9.18 -3.33 -10.61
CA ILE A 10 9.41 -4.74 -10.23
C ILE A 10 10.21 -5.47 -11.32
N GLN A 11 9.82 -5.33 -12.58
CA GLN A 11 10.50 -6.00 -13.71
C GLN A 11 11.95 -5.53 -13.82
N ARG A 12 12.20 -4.23 -13.72
CA ARG A 12 13.54 -3.67 -13.77
C ARG A 12 14.43 -4.21 -12.65
N VAL A 13 13.90 -4.35 -11.43
CA VAL A 13 14.67 -4.94 -10.33
C VAL A 13 14.92 -6.42 -10.60
N ASP A 14 13.89 -7.19 -10.95
CA ASP A 14 13.99 -8.62 -11.25
C ASP A 14 15.03 -8.91 -12.36
N GLU A 15 15.12 -8.07 -13.39
CA GLU A 15 16.09 -8.19 -14.50
C GLU A 15 17.51 -7.72 -14.13
N SER A 16 17.66 -6.90 -13.09
CA SER A 16 18.95 -6.33 -12.67
C SER A 16 19.78 -7.21 -11.75
N THR A 17 19.22 -8.34 -11.28
CA THR A 17 19.89 -9.26 -10.35
C THR A 17 19.76 -10.72 -10.82
N PRO A 18 20.81 -11.55 -10.67
CA PRO A 18 20.71 -12.98 -10.95
C PRO A 18 19.68 -13.71 -10.07
N VAL A 19 19.43 -13.20 -8.87
CA VAL A 19 18.42 -13.71 -7.93
C VAL A 19 17.49 -12.57 -7.54
N PRO A 20 16.25 -12.55 -8.06
CA PRO A 20 15.26 -11.56 -7.72
C PRO A 20 14.85 -11.59 -6.24
N PRO A 21 14.37 -10.47 -5.66
CA PRO A 21 13.78 -10.45 -4.33
C PRO A 21 12.69 -11.52 -4.17
N LEU A 22 12.47 -12.03 -2.95
CA LEU A 22 11.39 -13.00 -2.71
C LEU A 22 10.01 -12.38 -2.96
N TYR A 23 9.86 -11.10 -2.61
CA TYR A 23 8.67 -10.29 -2.80
C TYR A 23 9.01 -8.80 -2.58
N TYR A 24 8.03 -7.96 -2.87
CA TYR A 24 8.07 -6.51 -2.74
C TYR A 24 7.00 -6.01 -1.76
N MET A 25 7.16 -4.75 -1.35
CA MET A 25 6.23 -4.01 -0.50
C MET A 25 5.97 -2.64 -1.10
N ILE A 26 4.73 -2.17 -1.03
CA ILE A 26 4.41 -0.76 -1.26
C ILE A 26 4.43 -0.05 0.09
N ASN A 27 5.24 1.00 0.22
CA ASN A 27 5.27 1.84 1.42
C ASN A 27 5.22 3.33 1.09
N CYS A 28 4.93 4.14 2.11
CA CYS A 28 4.99 5.60 2.04
C CYS A 28 4.05 6.23 0.99
N ALA A 29 2.93 5.58 0.72
CA ALA A 29 1.88 6.07 -0.16
C ALA A 29 0.51 5.67 0.39
N HIS A 30 -0.48 6.55 0.26
CA HIS A 30 -1.87 6.21 0.59
C HIS A 30 -2.46 5.25 -0.46
N PRO A 31 -3.33 4.28 -0.09
CA PRO A 31 -3.84 3.28 -1.02
C PRO A 31 -4.61 3.84 -2.22
N ALA A 32 -5.26 4.98 -2.03
CA ALA A 32 -5.96 5.70 -3.11
C ALA A 32 -5.08 6.00 -4.33
N HIS A 33 -3.75 6.13 -4.17
CA HIS A 33 -2.84 6.47 -5.26
C HIS A 33 -2.36 5.28 -6.09
N PHE A 34 -2.53 4.04 -5.61
CA PHE A 34 -2.00 2.86 -6.31
C PHE A 34 -2.99 1.70 -6.41
N LYS A 35 -4.14 1.74 -5.71
CA LYS A 35 -5.13 0.65 -5.74
C LYS A 35 -5.59 0.31 -7.16
N GLU A 36 -5.82 1.34 -7.99
CA GLU A 36 -6.29 1.16 -9.37
C GLU A 36 -5.26 0.41 -10.21
N GLN A 37 -3.97 0.71 -10.03
CA GLN A 37 -2.90 0.01 -10.71
C GLN A 37 -2.81 -1.47 -10.30
N LEU A 38 -3.02 -1.77 -9.02
CA LEU A 38 -3.10 -3.15 -8.55
C LEU A 38 -4.32 -3.88 -9.15
N GLU A 39 -5.49 -3.22 -9.16
CA GLU A 39 -6.73 -3.78 -9.72
C GLU A 39 -6.62 -4.05 -11.22
N ASN A 40 -6.10 -3.10 -11.99
CA ASN A 40 -5.82 -3.27 -13.42
C ASN A 40 -4.80 -4.40 -13.66
N GLY A 41 -3.85 -4.58 -12.74
CA GLY A 41 -2.86 -5.65 -12.74
C GLY A 41 -3.32 -6.96 -12.09
N ARG A 42 -4.59 -7.12 -11.69
CA ARG A 42 -5.03 -8.22 -10.80
C ARG A 42 -4.70 -9.62 -11.34
N ALA A 43 -4.81 -9.81 -12.66
CA ALA A 43 -4.47 -11.08 -13.32
C ALA A 43 -2.99 -11.23 -13.66
N ALA A 44 -2.21 -10.15 -13.58
CA ALA A 44 -0.80 -10.14 -13.95
C ALA A 44 0.07 -10.77 -12.85
N SER A 45 1.11 -11.50 -13.24
CA SER A 45 1.99 -12.21 -12.30
C SER A 45 2.76 -11.28 -11.36
N TRP A 46 3.04 -10.05 -11.77
CA TRP A 46 3.80 -9.08 -10.96
C TRP A 46 3.07 -8.70 -9.67
N THR A 47 1.73 -8.66 -9.65
CA THR A 47 0.98 -8.32 -8.43
C THR A 47 1.11 -9.39 -7.34
N ARG A 48 1.35 -10.66 -7.72
CA ARG A 48 1.66 -11.75 -6.78
C ARG A 48 3.03 -11.60 -6.10
N ARG A 49 3.91 -10.77 -6.67
CA ARG A 49 5.21 -10.44 -6.09
C ARG A 49 5.09 -9.41 -4.97
N ILE A 50 3.96 -8.72 -4.84
CA ILE A 50 3.72 -7.79 -3.74
C ILE A 50 3.09 -8.55 -2.58
N LYS A 51 3.78 -8.60 -1.44
CA LYS A 51 3.28 -9.24 -0.22
C LYS A 51 3.17 -8.29 0.97
N GLY A 52 3.71 -7.08 0.83
CA GLY A 52 3.70 -6.08 1.88
C GLY A 52 2.98 -4.80 1.50
N LEU A 53 2.29 -4.20 2.48
CA LEU A 53 1.70 -2.88 2.39
C LEU A 53 1.93 -2.10 3.70
N ARG A 54 2.54 -0.92 3.62
CA ARG A 54 2.66 0.05 4.71
C ARG A 54 2.27 1.45 4.26
N ALA A 55 1.00 1.79 4.40
CA ALA A 55 0.45 3.00 3.79
C ALA A 55 0.57 4.26 4.68
N ASN A 56 0.57 5.43 4.05
CA ASN A 56 0.42 6.71 4.76
C ASN A 56 -1.02 6.91 5.24
N ALA A 57 -1.20 7.72 6.28
CA ALA A 57 -2.52 8.03 6.82
C ALA A 57 -3.31 9.04 5.99
N SER A 58 -2.68 10.15 5.60
CA SER A 58 -3.32 11.15 4.74
C SER A 58 -3.36 10.68 3.29
N CYS A 59 -4.48 10.95 2.61
CA CYS A 59 -4.67 10.75 1.18
C CYS A 59 -4.11 11.89 0.32
N LYS A 60 -3.59 12.96 0.94
CA LYS A 60 -2.91 14.05 0.25
C LYS A 60 -1.58 13.56 -0.31
N SER A 61 -1.21 14.13 -1.46
CA SER A 61 0.12 13.98 -2.02
C SER A 61 1.18 14.67 -1.16
N HIS A 62 2.44 14.31 -1.36
CA HIS A 62 3.56 14.93 -0.67
C HIS A 62 3.60 16.46 -0.89
N ALA A 63 3.31 16.92 -2.11
CA ALA A 63 3.28 18.35 -2.41
C ALA A 63 2.15 19.08 -1.66
N GLU A 64 0.96 18.48 -1.57
CA GLU A 64 -0.16 19.04 -0.80
C GLU A 64 0.12 19.08 0.71
N LEU A 65 0.89 18.11 1.23
CA LEU A 65 1.32 18.10 2.62
C LEU A 65 2.40 19.14 2.90
N ASP A 66 3.36 19.32 1.99
CA ASP A 66 4.43 20.31 2.12
C ASP A 66 3.88 21.75 2.16
N GLU A 67 2.79 22.01 1.46
CA GLU A 67 2.10 23.32 1.44
C GLU A 67 1.00 23.44 2.51
N SER A 68 0.75 22.41 3.31
CA SER A 68 -0.34 22.42 4.28
C SER A 68 0.03 23.18 5.56
N THR A 69 -0.81 24.15 5.95
CA THR A 69 -0.67 24.85 7.23
C THR A 69 -1.28 24.09 8.41
N GLU A 70 -2.02 23.02 8.13
CA GLU A 70 -2.70 22.19 9.11
C GLU A 70 -2.21 20.75 9.03
N LEU A 71 -2.09 20.09 10.18
CA LEU A 71 -1.75 18.68 10.22
C LEU A 71 -2.93 17.85 9.73
N ASP A 72 -2.75 17.20 8.58
CA ASP A 72 -3.64 16.13 8.13
C ASP A 72 -3.15 14.79 8.65
N ARG A 73 -3.73 14.32 9.76
CA ARG A 73 -3.42 13.02 10.34
C ARG A 73 -4.13 11.84 9.66
N GLY A 74 -4.99 12.09 8.66
CA GLY A 74 -5.85 11.07 8.06
C GLY A 74 -6.95 10.54 8.99
N ASN A 75 -7.66 9.51 8.51
CA ASN A 75 -8.72 8.83 9.26
C ASN A 75 -8.37 7.34 9.46
N PRO A 76 -8.24 6.87 10.72
CA PRO A 76 -7.91 5.47 11.02
C PRO A 76 -8.83 4.44 10.37
N GLN A 77 -10.15 4.65 10.44
CA GLN A 77 -11.15 3.71 9.94
C GLN A 77 -11.20 3.71 8.41
N GLU A 78 -11.10 4.88 7.78
CA GLU A 78 -11.04 4.97 6.32
C GLU A 78 -9.81 4.23 5.78
N LEU A 79 -8.64 4.47 6.38
CA LEU A 79 -7.41 3.78 6.01
C LEU A 79 -7.54 2.26 6.20
N ALA A 80 -8.18 1.82 7.30
CA ALA A 80 -8.42 0.41 7.56
C ALA A 80 -9.33 -0.25 6.50
N LEU A 81 -10.38 0.45 6.04
CA LEU A 81 -11.25 -0.03 4.97
C LEU A 81 -10.49 -0.19 3.64
N PHE A 82 -9.58 0.73 3.31
CA PHE A 82 -8.71 0.58 2.14
C PHE A 82 -7.81 -0.66 2.25
N HIS A 83 -7.22 -0.91 3.42
CA HIS A 83 -6.42 -2.11 3.64
C HIS A 83 -7.24 -3.40 3.49
N ARG A 84 -8.47 -3.42 4.02
CA ARG A 84 -9.39 -4.54 3.86
C ARG A 84 -9.74 -4.80 2.39
N GLN A 85 -10.12 -3.76 1.64
CA GLN A 85 -10.43 -3.90 0.21
C GLN A 85 -9.26 -4.50 -0.59
N ILE A 86 -8.04 -4.04 -0.31
CA ILE A 86 -6.83 -4.60 -0.93
C ILE A 86 -6.62 -6.05 -0.48
N LYS A 87 -6.79 -6.35 0.81
CA LYS A 87 -6.64 -7.72 1.33
C LYS A 87 -7.63 -8.69 0.69
N ASP A 88 -8.89 -8.29 0.54
CA ASP A 88 -9.96 -9.08 -0.08
C ASP A 88 -9.65 -9.38 -1.55
N ALA A 89 -9.12 -8.38 -2.27
CA ALA A 89 -8.73 -8.53 -3.67
C ALA A 89 -7.42 -9.31 -3.86
N PHE A 90 -6.50 -9.23 -2.90
CA PHE A 90 -5.14 -9.77 -2.97
C PHE A 90 -4.80 -10.55 -1.68
N PRO A 91 -5.39 -11.76 -1.49
CA PRO A 91 -5.28 -12.50 -0.23
C PRO A 91 -3.84 -12.92 0.11
N HIS A 92 -2.93 -12.95 -0.86
CA HIS A 92 -1.49 -13.24 -0.66
C HIS A 92 -0.70 -12.11 0.01
N ILE A 93 -1.25 -10.90 0.14
CA ILE A 93 -0.64 -9.81 0.91
C ILE A 93 -0.77 -10.13 2.40
N ASN A 94 0.36 -10.30 3.09
CA ASN A 94 0.41 -10.81 4.46
C ASN A 94 1.24 -9.95 5.42
N VAL A 95 1.98 -8.97 4.92
CA VAL A 95 2.64 -7.95 5.76
C VAL A 95 1.87 -6.65 5.62
N ILE A 96 1.20 -6.23 6.69
CA ILE A 96 0.31 -5.06 6.68
C ILE A 96 0.70 -4.12 7.83
N GLY A 97 0.69 -2.81 7.58
CA GLY A 97 0.88 -1.82 8.63
C GLY A 97 0.76 -0.38 8.12
N GLY A 98 1.22 0.56 8.94
CA GLY A 98 1.23 2.00 8.64
C GLY A 98 2.64 2.54 8.37
N CYS A 99 2.69 3.71 7.73
CA CYS A 99 3.90 4.48 7.43
C CYS A 99 3.76 5.91 7.97
N CYS A 100 3.89 6.95 7.14
CA CYS A 100 3.86 8.33 7.62
C CYS A 100 2.45 8.74 8.03
N GLY A 101 2.34 9.42 9.18
CA GLY A 101 1.07 9.89 9.73
C GLY A 101 0.23 8.83 10.45
N THR A 102 0.65 7.56 10.46
CA THR A 102 -0.07 6.50 11.20
C THR A 102 0.44 6.37 12.63
N ASP A 103 -0.48 6.17 13.56
CA ASP A 103 -0.24 5.91 14.99
C ASP A 103 -0.95 4.61 15.43
N GLU A 104 -1.01 4.35 16.73
CA GLU A 104 -1.64 3.16 17.29
C GLU A 104 -3.12 3.01 16.93
N GLU A 105 -3.87 4.11 16.79
CA GLU A 105 -5.29 4.06 16.41
C GLU A 105 -5.44 3.52 14.99
N HIS A 106 -4.58 3.99 14.07
CA HIS A 106 -4.53 3.51 12.70
C HIS A 106 -4.16 2.02 12.64
N ILE A 107 -3.11 1.62 13.36
CA ILE A 107 -2.67 0.22 13.37
C ILE A 107 -3.75 -0.70 13.95
N LEU A 108 -4.41 -0.29 15.04
CA LEU A 108 -5.50 -1.07 15.64
C LEU A 108 -6.70 -1.21 14.69
N ALA A 109 -7.11 -0.13 14.02
CA ALA A 109 -8.19 -0.16 13.05
C ALA A 109 -7.85 -1.08 11.87
N ILE A 110 -6.66 -0.95 11.29
CA ILE A 110 -6.17 -1.80 10.19
C ILE A 110 -6.18 -3.28 10.61
N ALA A 111 -5.59 -3.60 11.77
CA ALA A 111 -5.52 -4.97 12.26
C ALA A 111 -6.91 -5.59 12.48
N THR A 112 -7.85 -4.79 13.00
CA THR A 112 -9.23 -5.22 13.24
C THR A 112 -9.97 -5.54 11.94
N GLU A 113 -9.95 -4.62 10.96
CA GLU A 113 -10.64 -4.78 9.67
C GLU A 113 -10.05 -5.93 8.84
N VAL A 114 -8.72 -6.02 8.77
CA VAL A 114 -8.03 -7.07 8.00
C VAL A 114 -8.25 -8.45 8.61
N LYS A 115 -8.31 -8.56 9.94
CA LYS A 115 -8.60 -9.85 10.61
C LYS A 115 -10.01 -10.34 10.27
N ALA A 116 -10.98 -9.44 10.18
CA ALA A 116 -12.36 -9.79 9.84
C ALA A 116 -12.51 -10.38 8.43
N ALA A 117 -11.62 -10.03 7.50
CA ALA A 117 -11.60 -10.53 6.12
C ALA A 117 -11.08 -11.98 5.97
N VAL A 118 -10.46 -12.55 7.02
CA VAL A 118 -9.82 -13.89 6.96
C VAL A 118 -10.77 -15.00 7.43
N ASN A 119 -12.04 -14.69 7.73
CA ASN A 119 -13.06 -15.63 8.18
C ASN A 119 -14.10 -15.94 7.09
#